data_AF-A0A7L3QWQ4-F1
#
_entry.id   AF-A0A7L3QWQ4-F1
#
_cell.length_a   1.000
_cell.length_b   1.000
_cell.length_c   1.000
_cell.angle_alpha   90.00
_cell.angle_beta   90.00
_cell.angle_gamma   90.00
#
_symmetry.space_group_name_H-M   'P 1'
#
loop_
_entity.id
_entity.type
_entity.pdbx_description
1 polymer ?
#
loop_
_entity_poly.entity_id
_entity_poly.type
_entity_poly.pdbx_seq_one_letter_code
_entity_poly.pdbx_strand_id
1 'polypeptide(L)'
;GAMEHELVLHQLRCNGVLEGIRICRKGFPNRVLYADFKQRYKVLNASAIPEGQFIDSKKACEKLLGSIDIDHTQYKFGHTKVFFKAGLVGLLEEMRDEKLAQLITRTQARCRGFLMRVEYQKMVERRESIFCIQYNIRAFMNVKHWPWMKLFFKIKPLLKSAESEKEMANMKQEFEKTKEELAKSEAKRKELEEKMVKLVQEKNDLQLQVQAEADALADAEERCDQLIKTKIQLEAKVKEVTERAEDEEEINAELTAKKRKLEDECSELKKDIDDLELTLAKVEKEKHATENKVKNLTEEMAGLDETIVKLTKEKKALQEAHQQTLDDLQAEEDKVNTL
;
A
#
# COMPACT_ATOMS: atom_id res chain seq x y z
N GLY A 1 -19.92 1.16 43.65
CA GLY A 1 -18.95 1.55 42.61
C GLY A 1 -17.56 1.50 43.18
N ALA A 2 -16.95 0.31 43.22
CA ALA A 2 -15.52 0.21 43.52
C ALA A 2 -14.72 0.68 42.30
N MET A 3 -13.68 1.50 42.52
CA MET A 3 -12.80 2.02 41.47
C MET A 3 -11.34 1.92 41.95
N GLU A 4 -10.51 1.22 41.16
CA GLU A 4 -9.07 1.13 41.39
C GLU A 4 -8.35 2.32 40.74
N HIS A 5 -7.77 3.16 41.59
CA HIS A 5 -7.21 4.44 41.17
C HIS A 5 -5.93 4.27 40.35
N GLU A 6 -5.10 3.28 40.68
CA GLU A 6 -3.85 3.01 39.95
C GLU A 6 -4.10 2.51 38.52
N LEU A 7 -5.09 1.62 38.36
CA LEU A 7 -5.50 1.13 37.05
C LEU A 7 -6.06 2.26 36.18
N VAL A 8 -6.92 3.12 36.76
CA VAL A 8 -7.46 4.29 36.06
C VAL A 8 -6.34 5.26 35.68
N LEU A 9 -5.38 5.52 36.58
CA LEU A 9 -4.25 6.40 36.29
C LEU A 9 -3.38 5.86 35.14
N HIS A 10 -3.13 4.56 35.12
CA HIS A 10 -2.42 3.90 34.02
C HIS A 10 -3.19 4.03 32.70
N GLN A 11 -4.49 3.74 32.70
CA GLN A 11 -5.37 3.87 31.53
C GLN A 11 -5.42 5.30 30.98
N LEU A 12 -5.55 6.31 31.85
CA LEU A 12 -5.60 7.72 31.45
C LEU A 12 -4.30 8.19 30.77
N ARG A 13 -3.15 7.65 31.19
CA ARG A 13 -1.84 7.93 30.57
C ARG A 13 -1.66 7.18 29.26
N CYS A 14 -1.91 5.87 29.24
CA CYS A 14 -1.71 5.03 28.05
C CYS A 14 -2.66 5.39 26.91
N ASN A 15 -3.90 5.78 27.22
CA ASN A 15 -4.86 6.23 26.21
C ASN A 15 -4.66 7.69 25.77
N GLY A 16 -3.66 8.39 26.31
CA GLY A 16 -3.38 9.80 25.98
C GLY A 16 -4.52 10.75 26.34
N VAL A 17 -5.30 10.44 27.39
CA VAL A 17 -6.48 11.23 27.77
C VAL A 17 -6.08 12.65 28.18
N LEU A 18 -4.94 12.80 28.86
CA LEU A 18 -4.41 14.12 29.24
C LEU A 18 -4.03 14.97 28.03
N GLU A 19 -3.40 14.36 27.01
CA GLU A 19 -3.06 14.99 25.74
C GLU A 19 -4.34 15.37 24.98
N GLY A 20 -5.33 14.48 24.94
CA GLY A 20 -6.65 14.73 24.36
C GLY A 20 -7.36 15.91 25.02
N ILE A 21 -7.40 15.97 26.35
CA ILE A 21 -7.95 17.11 27.10
C ILE A 21 -7.17 18.39 26.81
N ARG A 22 -5.83 18.33 26.78
CA ARG A 22 -4.96 19.48 26.52
C ARG A 22 -5.22 20.08 25.12
N ILE A 23 -5.40 19.22 24.11
CA ILE A 23 -5.75 19.64 22.75
C ILE A 23 -7.17 20.19 22.70
N CYS A 24 -8.15 19.51 23.29
CA CYS A 24 -9.54 20.00 23.32
C CYS A 24 -9.69 21.36 24.03
N ARG A 25 -8.88 21.63 25.07
CA ARG A 25 -8.87 22.92 25.77
C ARG A 25 -8.27 24.05 24.94
N LYS A 26 -7.23 23.76 24.16
CA LYS A 26 -6.60 24.75 23.25
C LYS A 26 -7.35 24.90 21.92
N GLY A 27 -8.02 23.83 21.49
CA GLY A 27 -8.69 23.72 20.21
C GLY A 27 -10.15 24.16 20.25
N PHE A 28 -10.82 23.91 19.12
CA PHE A 28 -12.21 24.26 18.88
C PHE A 28 -12.93 23.00 18.39
N PRO A 29 -13.50 22.18 19.30
CA PRO A 29 -14.04 20.87 18.96
C PRO A 29 -15.28 20.94 18.05
N ASN A 30 -16.07 22.02 18.14
CA ASN A 30 -17.30 22.19 17.37
C ASN A 30 -17.03 22.96 16.08
N ARG A 31 -17.59 22.50 14.96
CA ARG A 31 -17.35 23.08 13.62
C ARG A 31 -18.66 23.19 12.86
N VAL A 32 -19.03 24.41 12.46
CA VAL A 32 -20.31 24.67 11.77
C VAL A 32 -20.02 25.36 10.44
N LEU A 33 -20.71 24.93 9.39
CA LEU A 33 -20.63 25.58 8.07
C LEU A 33 -21.25 26.99 8.14
N TYR A 34 -20.66 27.95 7.44
CA TYR A 34 -21.16 29.34 7.48
C TYR A 34 -22.62 29.48 7.04
N ALA A 35 -23.04 28.73 6.01
CA ALA A 35 -24.42 28.76 5.55
C ALA A 35 -25.42 28.27 6.62
N ASP A 36 -25.09 27.17 7.30
CA ASP A 36 -25.92 26.60 8.37
C ASP A 36 -25.94 27.52 9.60
N PHE A 37 -24.78 28.06 10.00
CA PHE A 37 -24.69 29.03 11.10
C PHE A 37 -25.55 30.27 10.82
N LYS A 38 -25.39 30.88 9.63
CA LYS A 38 -26.17 32.03 9.20
C LYS A 38 -27.66 31.72 9.24
N GLN A 39 -28.08 30.58 8.69
CA GLN A 39 -29.50 30.21 8.64
C GLN A 39 -30.09 29.96 10.04
N ARG A 40 -29.38 29.23 10.91
CA ARG A 40 -29.86 28.88 12.25
C ARG A 40 -29.95 30.09 13.17
N TYR A 41 -28.89 30.90 13.22
CA TYR A 41 -28.75 31.93 14.25
C TYR A 41 -29.15 33.33 13.78
N LYS A 42 -29.56 33.55 12.51
CA LYS A 42 -30.07 34.86 12.04
C LYS A 42 -31.16 35.42 12.95
N VAL A 43 -31.97 34.55 13.58
CA VAL A 43 -33.05 34.95 14.49
C VAL A 43 -32.55 35.66 15.76
N LEU A 44 -31.30 35.44 16.18
CA LEU A 44 -30.70 36.10 17.34
C LEU A 44 -30.62 37.61 17.16
N ASN A 45 -30.28 38.05 15.95
CA ASN A 45 -30.27 39.46 15.57
C ASN A 45 -30.53 39.63 14.08
N ALA A 46 -31.80 39.83 13.71
CA ALA A 46 -32.20 39.99 12.31
C ALA A 46 -31.62 41.27 11.68
N SER A 47 -31.40 42.33 12.47
CA SER A 47 -30.87 43.61 12.00
C SER A 47 -29.38 43.55 11.64
N ALA A 48 -28.64 42.58 12.16
CA ALA A 48 -27.22 42.40 11.86
C ALA A 48 -26.97 41.98 10.39
N ILE A 49 -27.98 41.39 9.73
CA ILE A 49 -27.91 40.92 8.35
C ILE A 49 -29.02 41.63 7.54
N PRO A 50 -28.69 42.73 6.83
CA PRO A 50 -29.63 43.46 5.99
C PRO A 50 -30.45 42.55 5.05
N GLU A 51 -31.75 42.76 4.98
CA GLU A 51 -32.63 42.04 4.07
C GLU A 51 -32.47 42.57 2.63
N GLY A 52 -32.55 41.68 1.64
CA GLY A 52 -32.50 42.03 0.22
C GLY A 52 -31.11 42.25 -0.39
N GLN A 53 -30.04 42.24 0.40
CA GLN A 53 -28.66 42.30 -0.11
C GLN A 53 -27.99 40.93 0.02
N PHE A 54 -27.36 40.47 -1.07
CA PHE A 54 -26.53 39.27 -1.01
C PHE A 54 -25.29 39.56 -0.16
N ILE A 55 -25.22 38.93 1.01
CA ILE A 55 -24.05 38.96 1.89
C ILE A 55 -23.48 37.56 1.95
N ASP A 56 -22.20 37.46 1.62
CA ASP A 56 -21.39 36.26 1.77
C ASP A 56 -21.58 35.63 3.15
N SER A 57 -21.71 34.30 3.19
CA SER A 57 -22.07 33.59 4.42
C SER A 57 -21.04 33.77 5.52
N LYS A 58 -19.75 33.87 5.20
CA LYS A 58 -18.71 34.12 6.20
C LYS A 58 -18.86 35.52 6.79
N LYS A 59 -18.99 36.55 5.95
CA LYS A 59 -19.21 37.94 6.40
C LYS A 59 -20.50 38.09 7.23
N ALA A 60 -21.55 37.37 6.86
CA ALA A 60 -22.80 37.37 7.63
C ALA A 60 -22.62 36.75 9.02
N CYS A 61 -21.85 35.66 9.13
CA CYS A 61 -21.52 35.05 10.41
C CYS A 61 -20.64 35.97 11.27
N GLU A 62 -19.66 36.65 10.67
CA GLU A 62 -18.80 37.64 11.34
C GLU A 62 -19.63 38.79 11.94
N LYS A 63 -20.53 39.38 11.15
CA LYS A 63 -21.44 40.43 11.63
C LYS A 63 -22.38 39.94 12.73
N LEU A 64 -22.95 38.75 12.57
CA LEU A 64 -23.89 38.19 13.52
C LEU A 64 -23.21 37.89 14.86
N LEU A 65 -22.09 37.15 14.86
CA LEU A 65 -21.30 36.87 16.07
C LEU A 65 -20.74 38.14 16.71
N GLY A 66 -20.38 39.15 15.91
CA GLY A 66 -19.96 40.47 16.41
C GLY A 66 -21.09 41.31 17.01
N SER A 67 -22.35 41.01 16.68
CA SER A 67 -23.52 41.71 17.18
C SER A 67 -24.13 41.11 18.45
N ILE A 68 -23.64 39.93 18.85
CA ILE A 68 -24.10 39.19 20.02
C ILE A 68 -23.03 39.34 21.10
N ASP A 69 -23.46 39.58 22.34
CA ASP A 69 -22.56 39.72 23.49
C ASP A 69 -22.04 38.34 23.93
N ILE A 70 -20.96 37.88 23.27
CA ILE A 70 -20.27 36.62 23.56
C ILE A 70 -18.75 36.84 23.56
N ASP A 71 -18.04 36.00 24.32
CA ASP A 71 -16.57 36.04 24.34
C ASP A 71 -15.98 35.64 22.97
N HIS A 72 -15.38 36.61 22.28
CA HIS A 72 -14.76 36.44 20.96
C HIS A 72 -13.52 35.52 20.96
N THR A 73 -13.00 35.12 22.12
CA THR A 73 -11.93 34.10 22.22
C THR A 73 -12.45 32.66 22.11
N GLN A 74 -13.76 32.47 22.26
CA GLN A 74 -14.42 31.16 22.25
C GLN A 74 -14.72 30.64 20.83
N TYR A 75 -14.46 31.44 19.80
CA TYR A 75 -14.64 31.00 18.42
C TYR A 75 -13.52 31.48 17.49
N LYS A 76 -13.38 30.82 16.35
CA LYS A 76 -12.45 31.19 15.27
C LYS A 76 -13.07 30.96 13.90
N PHE A 77 -12.75 31.85 12.97
CA PHE A 77 -13.17 31.76 11.58
C PHE A 77 -12.13 30.99 10.75
N GLY A 78 -12.57 29.92 10.08
CA GLY A 78 -11.78 29.24 9.05
C GLY A 78 -12.14 29.70 7.64
N HIS A 79 -11.76 28.91 6.64
CA HIS A 79 -12.09 29.17 5.24
C HIS A 79 -13.56 28.87 4.92
N THR A 80 -14.07 27.70 5.34
CA THR A 80 -15.43 27.23 5.03
C THR A 80 -16.34 27.08 6.25
N LYS A 81 -15.75 27.06 7.45
CA LYS A 81 -16.42 26.78 8.72
C LYS A 81 -16.02 27.79 9.78
N VAL A 82 -16.93 28.04 10.72
CA VAL A 82 -16.64 28.66 12.01
C VAL A 82 -16.46 27.56 13.06
N PHE A 83 -15.50 27.77 13.95
CA PHE A 83 -15.06 26.82 14.96
C PHE A 83 -15.37 27.38 16.34
N PHE A 84 -15.91 26.56 17.23
CA PHE A 84 -16.33 26.96 18.57
C PHE A 84 -15.67 26.09 19.64
N LYS A 85 -15.36 26.70 20.79
CA LYS A 85 -15.02 25.98 22.01
C LYS A 85 -16.23 25.20 22.54
N ALA A 86 -15.96 24.26 23.44
CA ALA A 86 -17.03 23.55 24.14
C ALA A 86 -17.90 24.54 24.93
N GLY A 87 -19.22 24.31 24.96
CA GLY A 87 -20.18 25.17 25.66
C GLY A 87 -20.74 26.32 24.83
N LEU A 88 -19.95 27.01 24.00
CA LEU A 88 -20.44 28.20 23.27
C LEU A 88 -21.60 27.89 22.32
N VAL A 89 -21.58 26.74 21.64
CA VAL A 89 -22.71 26.34 20.76
C VAL A 89 -23.99 26.11 21.57
N GLY A 90 -23.87 25.51 22.75
CA GLY A 90 -25.01 25.32 23.65
C GLY A 90 -25.62 26.66 24.08
N LEU A 91 -24.77 27.61 24.48
CA LEU A 91 -25.21 28.97 24.80
C LEU A 91 -25.94 29.65 23.62
N LEU A 92 -25.42 29.51 22.41
CA LEU A 92 -26.06 30.07 21.21
C LEU A 92 -27.42 29.42 20.91
N GLU A 93 -27.58 28.12 21.16
CA GLU A 93 -28.88 27.44 21.04
C GLU A 93 -29.86 27.89 22.15
N GLU A 94 -29.41 28.06 23.39
CA GLU A 94 -30.26 28.58 24.48
C GLU A 94 -30.79 29.99 24.15
N MET A 95 -29.90 30.90 23.73
CA MET A 95 -30.30 32.25 23.30
C MET A 95 -31.29 32.21 22.12
N ARG A 96 -31.14 31.23 21.23
CA ARG A 96 -32.00 31.05 20.06
C ARG A 96 -33.38 30.54 20.46
N ASP A 97 -33.43 29.56 21.36
CA ASP A 97 -34.67 28.98 21.87
C ASP A 97 -35.51 30.03 22.61
N GLU A 98 -34.88 30.91 23.39
CA GLU A 98 -35.58 32.03 24.02
C GLU A 98 -36.23 32.98 23.00
N LYS A 99 -35.51 33.34 21.93
CA LYS A 99 -36.08 34.17 20.84
C LYS A 99 -37.20 33.45 20.09
N LEU A 100 -37.01 32.17 19.79
CA LEU A 100 -38.01 31.36 19.12
C LEU A 100 -39.27 31.18 19.96
N ALA A 101 -39.14 30.97 21.27
CA ALA A 101 -40.27 30.88 22.19
C ALA A 101 -41.14 32.14 22.10
N GLN A 102 -40.54 33.33 22.16
CA GLN A 102 -41.28 34.60 22.03
C GLN A 102 -42.03 34.72 20.68
N LEU A 103 -41.37 34.35 19.57
CA LEU A 103 -41.98 34.39 18.23
C LEU A 103 -43.12 33.37 18.09
N ILE A 104 -42.89 32.14 18.53
CA ILE A 104 -43.88 31.06 18.48
C ILE A 104 -45.09 31.42 19.33
N THR A 105 -44.92 31.96 20.54
CA THR A 105 -46.04 32.39 21.38
C THR A 105 -46.91 33.44 20.69
N ARG A 106 -46.31 34.42 20.00
CA ARG A 106 -47.07 35.42 19.22
C ARG A 106 -47.83 34.79 18.06
N THR A 107 -47.20 33.88 17.33
CA THR A 107 -47.84 33.14 16.23
C THR A 107 -49.00 32.30 16.74
N GLN A 108 -48.79 31.53 17.81
CA GLN A 108 -49.82 30.72 18.44
C GLN A 108 -50.98 31.58 18.95
N ALA A 109 -50.72 32.76 19.52
CA ALA A 109 -51.77 33.69 19.94
C ALA A 109 -52.63 34.15 18.76
N ARG A 110 -52.02 34.45 17.61
CA ARG A 110 -52.76 34.79 16.37
C ARG A 110 -53.59 33.61 15.86
N CYS A 111 -53.02 32.41 15.83
CA CYS A 111 -53.72 31.19 15.39
C CYS A 111 -54.93 30.89 16.31
N ARG A 112 -54.73 30.90 17.63
CA ARG A 112 -55.82 30.71 18.62
C ARG A 112 -56.89 31.78 18.47
N GLY A 113 -56.50 33.05 18.29
CA GLY A 113 -57.43 34.14 18.05
C GLY A 113 -58.22 33.99 16.75
N PHE A 114 -57.60 33.53 15.67
CA PHE A 114 -58.29 33.24 14.41
C PHE A 114 -59.30 32.10 14.57
N LEU A 115 -58.89 30.99 15.16
CA LEU A 115 -59.76 29.84 15.41
C LEU A 115 -60.98 30.23 16.24
N MET A 116 -60.79 31.02 17.31
CA MET A 116 -61.90 31.48 18.14
C MET A 116 -62.84 32.45 17.42
N ARG A 117 -62.34 33.30 16.52
CA ARG A 117 -63.21 34.17 15.70
C ARG A 117 -64.05 33.37 14.70
N VAL A 118 -63.46 32.36 14.06
CA VAL A 118 -64.18 31.45 13.17
C VAL A 118 -65.26 30.68 13.95
N GLU A 119 -64.92 30.17 15.14
CA GLU A 119 -65.90 29.45 15.95
C GLU A 119 -67.00 30.40 16.47
N TYR A 120 -66.64 31.62 16.88
CA TYR A 120 -67.61 32.65 17.27
C TYR A 120 -68.59 32.98 16.14
N GLN A 121 -68.10 33.12 14.91
CA GLN A 121 -68.95 33.35 13.75
C GLN A 121 -69.96 32.21 13.56
N LYS A 122 -69.52 30.94 13.68
CA LYS A 122 -70.44 29.79 13.66
C LYS A 122 -71.47 29.84 14.80
N MET A 123 -71.09 30.30 15.99
CA MET A 123 -72.02 30.46 17.11
C MET A 123 -73.08 31.54 16.83
N VAL A 124 -72.68 32.66 16.22
CA VAL A 124 -73.59 33.73 15.79
C VAL A 124 -74.54 33.22 14.71
N GLU A 125 -74.02 32.55 13.68
CA GLU A 125 -74.83 31.94 12.62
C GLU A 125 -75.83 30.90 13.16
N ARG A 126 -75.40 30.06 14.13
CA ARG A 126 -76.31 29.13 14.84
C ARG A 126 -77.42 29.89 15.55
N ARG A 127 -77.10 30.98 16.25
CA ARG A 127 -78.10 31.81 16.96
C ARG A 127 -79.12 32.39 15.98
N GLU A 128 -78.68 32.96 14.86
CA GLU A 128 -79.59 33.49 13.84
C GLU A 128 -80.42 32.39 13.17
N SER A 129 -79.79 31.26 12.87
CA SER A 129 -80.46 30.08 12.30
C SER A 129 -81.57 29.56 13.21
N ILE A 130 -81.38 29.57 14.53
CA ILE A 130 -82.42 29.19 15.50
C ILE A 130 -83.65 30.10 15.36
N PHE A 131 -83.47 31.42 15.29
CA PHE A 131 -84.58 32.34 15.10
C PHE A 131 -85.28 32.13 13.74
N CYS A 132 -84.50 31.96 12.67
CA CYS A 132 -85.01 31.68 11.34
C CYS A 132 -85.86 30.40 11.32
N ILE A 133 -85.36 29.30 11.88
CA ILE A 133 -86.08 28.02 11.96
C ILE A 133 -87.37 28.18 12.77
N GLN A 134 -87.29 28.78 13.96
CA GLN A 134 -88.48 28.98 14.82
C GLN A 134 -89.55 29.82 14.11
N TYR A 135 -89.16 30.90 13.45
CA TYR A 135 -90.09 31.74 12.69
C TYR A 135 -90.70 30.99 11.51
N ASN A 136 -89.87 30.32 10.70
CA ASN A 136 -90.33 29.58 9.53
C ASN A 136 -91.26 28.42 9.91
N ILE A 137 -90.99 27.69 11.00
CA ILE A 137 -91.89 26.64 11.49
C ILE A 137 -93.24 27.24 11.86
N ARG A 138 -93.27 28.36 12.60
CA ARG A 138 -94.54 29.03 12.96
C ARG A 138 -95.29 29.52 11.71
N ALA A 139 -94.59 30.17 10.78
CA ALA A 139 -95.18 30.64 9.53
C ALA A 139 -95.71 29.48 8.66
N PHE A 140 -94.94 28.40 8.53
CA PHE A 140 -95.37 27.20 7.82
C PHE A 140 -96.59 26.56 8.47
N MET A 141 -96.65 26.48 9.80
CA MET A 141 -97.82 25.95 10.50
C MET A 141 -99.09 26.75 10.22
N ASN A 142 -98.99 28.06 10.00
CA ASN A 142 -100.12 28.91 9.59
C ASN A 142 -100.52 28.70 8.12
N VAL A 143 -99.55 28.50 7.22
CA VAL A 143 -99.79 28.51 5.77
C VAL A 143 -99.95 27.11 5.17
N LYS A 144 -99.51 26.03 5.85
CA LYS A 144 -99.52 24.64 5.33
C LYS A 144 -100.90 24.16 4.88
N HIS A 145 -101.97 24.68 5.47
CA HIS A 145 -103.35 24.31 5.12
C HIS A 145 -104.00 25.27 4.11
N TRP A 146 -103.35 26.39 3.78
CA TRP A 146 -103.84 27.38 2.83
C TRP A 146 -103.91 26.82 1.40
N PRO A 147 -105.05 26.92 0.70
CA PRO A 147 -105.24 26.32 -0.63
C PRO A 147 -104.18 26.73 -1.68
N TRP A 148 -103.78 28.01 -1.69
CA TRP A 148 -102.76 28.51 -2.63
C TRP A 148 -101.37 27.89 -2.41
N MET A 149 -100.97 27.62 -1.15
CA MET A 149 -99.70 26.97 -0.86
C MET A 149 -99.68 25.50 -1.30
N LYS A 150 -100.82 24.80 -1.15
CA LYS A 150 -100.98 23.42 -1.65
C LYS A 150 -100.86 23.35 -3.17
N LEU A 151 -101.40 24.33 -3.89
CA LEU A 151 -101.26 24.43 -5.35
C LEU A 151 -99.80 24.64 -5.75
N PHE A 152 -99.09 25.55 -5.09
CA PHE A 152 -97.67 25.81 -5.35
C PHE A 152 -96.80 24.54 -5.17
N PHE A 153 -97.00 23.76 -4.10
CA PHE A 153 -96.26 22.52 -3.89
C PHE A 153 -96.52 21.46 -4.97
N LYS A 154 -97.70 21.44 -5.59
CA LYS A 154 -97.99 20.53 -6.72
C LYS A 154 -97.33 20.99 -8.02
N ILE A 155 -97.16 22.30 -8.21
CA ILE A 155 -96.60 22.88 -9.44
C ILE A 155 -95.06 22.93 -9.40
N LYS A 156 -94.45 23.24 -8.25
CA LYS A 156 -93.00 23.46 -8.13
C LYS A 156 -92.13 22.29 -8.64
N PRO A 157 -92.42 21.00 -8.34
CA PRO A 157 -91.64 19.87 -8.87
C PRO A 157 -91.76 19.67 -10.38
N LEU A 158 -92.77 20.28 -11.03
CA LEU A 158 -92.93 20.22 -12.49
C LEU A 158 -92.00 21.21 -13.20
N LEU A 159 -91.31 22.10 -12.47
CA LEU A 159 -90.35 23.07 -12.98
C LEU A 159 -88.92 22.49 -13.04
N LYS A 160 -88.77 21.28 -13.60
CA LYS A 160 -87.56 20.44 -13.65
C LYS A 160 -86.29 21.09 -14.26
N SER A 161 -86.41 22.19 -14.98
CA SER A 161 -85.31 22.75 -15.79
C SER A 161 -84.13 23.31 -14.97
N ALA A 162 -84.40 23.89 -13.80
CA ALA A 162 -83.36 24.58 -13.02
C ALA A 162 -82.39 23.63 -12.28
N GLU A 163 -82.87 22.46 -11.84
CA GLU A 163 -82.02 21.47 -11.16
C GLU A 163 -81.08 20.75 -12.14
N SER A 164 -81.56 20.41 -13.34
CA SER A 164 -80.72 19.76 -14.36
C SER A 164 -79.59 20.65 -14.88
N GLU A 165 -79.82 21.98 -14.97
CA GLU A 165 -78.77 22.92 -15.41
C GLU A 165 -77.62 23.00 -14.41
N LYS A 166 -77.94 23.01 -13.10
CA LYS A 166 -76.93 23.05 -12.04
C LYS A 166 -76.10 21.76 -11.99
N GLU A 167 -76.74 20.60 -12.14
CA GLU A 167 -76.04 19.31 -12.21
C GLU A 167 -75.12 19.25 -13.44
N MET A 168 -75.59 19.73 -14.59
CA MET A 168 -74.78 19.76 -15.81
C MET A 168 -73.58 20.70 -15.70
N ALA A 169 -73.71 21.83 -15.01
CA ALA A 169 -72.60 22.75 -14.75
C ALA A 169 -71.52 22.11 -13.86
N ASN A 170 -71.93 21.45 -12.77
CA ASN A 170 -71.00 20.73 -11.89
C ASN A 170 -70.27 19.61 -12.62
N MET A 171 -70.99 18.82 -13.41
CA MET A 171 -70.41 17.70 -14.15
C MET A 171 -69.40 18.15 -15.20
N LYS A 172 -69.65 19.27 -15.89
CA LYS A 172 -68.69 19.87 -16.82
C LYS A 172 -67.41 20.32 -16.12
N GLN A 173 -67.53 20.93 -14.94
CA GLN A 173 -66.37 21.37 -14.17
C GLN A 173 -65.52 20.18 -13.69
N GLU A 174 -66.15 19.13 -13.19
CA GLU A 174 -65.45 17.91 -12.77
C GLU A 174 -64.77 17.20 -13.94
N PHE A 175 -65.43 17.16 -15.10
CA PHE A 175 -64.87 16.58 -16.32
C PHE A 175 -63.59 17.31 -16.76
N GLU A 176 -63.63 18.64 -16.87
CA GLU A 176 -62.45 19.41 -17.29
C GLU A 176 -61.30 19.30 -16.29
N LYS A 177 -61.60 19.33 -14.98
CA LYS A 177 -60.58 19.15 -13.95
C LYS A 177 -59.90 17.77 -14.07
N THR A 178 -60.69 16.72 -14.24
CA THR A 178 -60.18 15.35 -14.36
C THR A 178 -59.35 15.18 -15.63
N LYS A 179 -59.78 15.80 -16.73
CA LYS A 179 -59.06 15.77 -18.01
C LYS A 179 -57.71 16.47 -17.93
N GLU A 180 -57.63 17.63 -17.27
CA GLU A 180 -56.36 18.33 -17.04
C GLU A 180 -55.41 17.54 -16.14
N GLU A 181 -55.93 16.93 -15.06
CA GLU A 181 -55.14 16.12 -14.15
C GLU A 181 -54.58 14.86 -14.85
N LEU A 182 -55.39 14.22 -15.69
CA LEU A 182 -54.97 13.08 -16.51
C LEU A 182 -53.83 13.47 -17.45
N ALA A 183 -53.97 14.56 -18.20
CA ALA A 183 -52.94 15.03 -19.15
C ALA A 183 -51.61 15.36 -18.45
N LYS A 184 -51.67 16.02 -17.28
CA LYS A 184 -50.47 16.31 -16.47
C LYS A 184 -49.79 15.04 -15.94
N SER A 185 -50.60 14.07 -15.50
CA SER A 185 -50.10 12.78 -15.01
C SER A 185 -49.42 11.97 -16.11
N GLU A 186 -50.04 11.89 -17.29
CA GLU A 186 -49.48 11.18 -18.45
C GLU A 186 -48.16 11.78 -18.93
N ALA A 187 -48.07 13.11 -19.00
CA ALA A 187 -46.84 13.81 -19.35
C ALA A 187 -45.70 13.51 -18.35
N LYS A 188 -46.01 13.56 -17.05
CA LYS A 188 -45.03 13.26 -16.00
C LYS A 188 -44.62 11.78 -15.98
N ARG A 189 -45.54 10.86 -16.24
CA ARG A 189 -45.25 9.43 -16.38
C ARG A 189 -44.25 9.19 -17.50
N LYS A 190 -44.47 9.81 -18.67
CA LYS A 190 -43.58 9.67 -19.82
C LYS A 190 -42.16 10.19 -19.53
N GLU A 191 -42.05 11.36 -18.90
CA GLU A 191 -40.74 11.92 -18.52
C GLU A 191 -39.98 11.01 -17.53
N LEU A 192 -40.70 10.41 -16.57
CA LEU A 192 -40.10 9.50 -15.59
C LEU A 192 -39.69 8.17 -16.23
N GLU A 193 -40.47 7.64 -17.17
CA GLU A 193 -40.11 6.44 -17.93
C GLU A 193 -38.83 6.65 -18.75
N GLU A 194 -38.70 7.79 -19.43
CA GLU A 194 -37.48 8.14 -20.19
C GLU A 194 -36.25 8.24 -19.28
N LYS A 195 -36.39 8.83 -18.08
CA LYS A 195 -35.31 8.89 -17.08
C LYS A 195 -34.96 7.49 -16.55
N MET A 196 -35.96 6.65 -16.33
CA MET A 196 -35.75 5.29 -15.82
C MET A 196 -35.00 4.42 -16.83
N VAL A 197 -35.31 4.53 -18.12
CA VAL A 197 -34.56 3.84 -19.18
C VAL A 197 -33.09 4.25 -19.19
N LYS A 198 -32.78 5.55 -19.08
CA LYS A 198 -31.40 6.05 -19.01
C LYS A 198 -30.65 5.49 -17.80
N LEU A 199 -31.27 5.50 -16.62
CA LEU A 199 -30.65 4.97 -15.40
C LEU A 199 -30.40 3.45 -15.48
N VAL A 200 -31.33 2.70 -16.10
CA VAL A 200 -31.14 1.25 -16.31
C VAL A 200 -29.98 1.00 -17.28
N GLN A 201 -29.86 1.81 -18.33
CA GLN A 201 -28.75 1.72 -19.27
C GLN A 201 -27.41 2.03 -18.58
N GLU A 202 -27.30 3.16 -17.87
CA GLU A 202 -26.08 3.52 -17.12
C GLU A 202 -25.69 2.45 -16.10
N LYS A 203 -26.68 1.86 -15.40
CA LYS A 203 -26.42 0.74 -14.48
C LYS A 203 -25.83 -0.46 -15.20
N ASN A 204 -26.40 -0.85 -16.35
CA ASN A 204 -25.92 -2.00 -17.11
C ASN A 204 -24.51 -1.74 -17.67
N ASP A 205 -24.24 -0.53 -18.15
CA ASP A 205 -22.91 -0.14 -18.66
C ASP A 205 -21.86 -0.19 -17.53
N LEU A 206 -22.18 0.35 -16.35
CA LEU A 206 -21.30 0.25 -15.18
C LEU A 206 -21.10 -1.19 -14.72
N GLN A 207 -22.13 -2.03 -14.78
CA GLN A 207 -22.02 -3.44 -14.43
C GLN A 207 -21.09 -4.20 -15.39
N LEU A 208 -21.17 -3.91 -16.69
CA LEU A 208 -20.24 -4.47 -17.69
C LEU A 208 -18.80 -3.99 -17.46
N GLN A 209 -18.62 -2.71 -17.11
CA GLN A 209 -17.28 -2.17 -16.80
C GLN A 209 -16.68 -2.84 -15.56
N VAL A 210 -17.47 -2.99 -14.48
CA VAL A 210 -17.01 -3.66 -13.26
C VAL A 210 -16.63 -5.12 -13.54
N GLN A 211 -17.39 -5.84 -14.38
CA GLN A 211 -17.04 -7.20 -14.75
C GLN A 211 -15.73 -7.25 -15.53
N ALA A 212 -15.54 -6.36 -16.52
CA ALA A 212 -14.31 -6.30 -17.30
C ALA A 212 -13.08 -5.95 -16.44
N GLU A 213 -13.23 -5.03 -15.47
CA GLU A 213 -12.16 -4.70 -14.51
C GLU A 213 -11.85 -5.87 -13.56
N ALA A 214 -12.87 -6.62 -13.14
CA ALA A 214 -12.69 -7.81 -12.31
C ALA A 214 -11.94 -8.94 -13.06
N ASP A 215 -12.30 -9.19 -14.33
CA ASP A 215 -11.61 -10.18 -15.17
C ASP A 215 -10.15 -9.75 -15.42
N ALA A 216 -9.92 -8.46 -15.73
CA ALA A 216 -8.56 -7.94 -15.90
C ALA A 216 -7.71 -8.00 -14.61
N LEU A 217 -8.35 -7.82 -13.45
CA LEU A 217 -7.69 -7.99 -12.14
C LEU A 217 -7.31 -9.45 -11.92
N ALA A 218 -8.20 -10.40 -12.21
CA ALA A 218 -7.92 -11.83 -12.10
C ALA A 218 -6.73 -12.24 -13.00
N ASP A 219 -6.69 -11.76 -14.25
CA ASP A 219 -5.57 -11.97 -15.17
C ASP A 219 -4.24 -11.35 -14.65
N ALA A 220 -4.32 -10.23 -13.94
CA ALA A 220 -3.16 -9.60 -13.31
C ALA A 220 -2.68 -10.38 -12.08
N GLU A 221 -3.61 -10.87 -11.25
CA GLU A 221 -3.31 -11.73 -10.10
C GLU A 221 -2.66 -13.04 -10.55
N GLU A 222 -3.17 -13.70 -11.59
CA GLU A 222 -2.56 -14.94 -12.10
C GLU A 222 -1.13 -14.70 -12.60
N ARG A 223 -0.89 -13.60 -13.32
CA ARG A 223 0.47 -13.22 -13.76
C ARG A 223 1.40 -12.93 -12.58
N CYS A 224 0.91 -12.25 -11.54
CA CYS A 224 1.67 -12.02 -10.31
C CYS A 224 2.03 -13.32 -9.62
N ASP A 225 1.09 -14.26 -9.49
CA ASP A 225 1.33 -15.57 -8.89
C ASP A 225 2.35 -16.40 -9.68
N GLN A 226 2.27 -16.38 -11.01
CA GLN A 226 3.27 -17.02 -11.88
C GLN A 226 4.67 -16.41 -11.71
N LEU A 227 4.75 -15.08 -11.59
CA LEU A 227 6.01 -14.39 -11.33
C LEU A 227 6.56 -14.72 -9.94
N ILE A 228 5.72 -14.81 -8.91
CA ILE A 228 6.13 -15.22 -7.55
C ILE A 228 6.71 -16.64 -7.57
N LYS A 229 6.04 -17.58 -8.24
CA LYS A 229 6.54 -18.96 -8.40
C LYS A 229 7.89 -19.00 -9.11
N THR A 230 8.02 -18.24 -10.21
CA THR A 230 9.27 -18.16 -10.97
C THR A 230 10.39 -17.53 -10.14
N LYS A 231 10.08 -16.48 -9.38
CA LYS A 231 11.02 -15.83 -8.46
C LYS A 231 11.57 -16.82 -7.44
N ILE A 232 10.71 -17.59 -6.78
CA ILE A 232 11.13 -18.61 -5.81
C ILE A 232 12.07 -19.63 -6.46
N GLN A 233 11.78 -20.09 -7.68
CA GLN A 233 12.66 -21.02 -8.41
C GLN A 233 14.01 -20.39 -8.77
N LEU A 234 14.02 -19.12 -9.18
CA LEU A 234 15.24 -18.39 -9.50
C LEU A 234 16.08 -18.13 -8.24
N GLU A 235 15.46 -17.75 -7.12
CA GLU A 235 16.16 -17.59 -5.83
C GLU A 235 16.81 -18.90 -5.37
N ALA A 236 16.13 -20.04 -5.55
CA ALA A 236 16.70 -21.36 -5.25
C ALA A 236 17.91 -21.68 -6.14
N LYS A 237 17.83 -21.41 -7.46
CA LYS A 237 18.95 -21.60 -8.39
C LYS A 237 20.13 -20.68 -8.09
N VAL A 238 19.86 -19.43 -7.74
CA VAL A 238 20.91 -18.48 -7.33
C VAL A 238 21.64 -19.04 -6.11
N LYS A 239 20.90 -19.51 -5.10
CA LYS A 239 21.49 -20.11 -3.90
C LYS A 239 22.37 -21.33 -4.22
N GLU A 240 21.88 -22.26 -5.04
CA GLU A 240 22.64 -23.45 -5.46
C GLU A 240 23.93 -23.07 -6.20
N VAL A 241 23.86 -22.11 -7.13
CA VAL A 241 25.03 -21.66 -7.90
C VAL A 241 26.02 -20.91 -7.01
N THR A 242 25.55 -20.14 -6.04
CA THR A 242 26.41 -19.47 -5.06
C THR A 242 27.15 -20.46 -4.18
N GLU A 243 26.46 -21.46 -3.62
CA GLU A 243 27.10 -22.52 -2.81
C GLU A 243 28.15 -23.27 -3.63
N ARG A 244 27.85 -23.61 -4.90
CA ARG A 244 28.82 -24.28 -5.78
C ARG A 244 30.03 -23.40 -6.13
N ALA A 245 29.82 -22.10 -6.30
CA ALA A 245 30.91 -21.17 -6.56
C ALA A 245 31.83 -21.04 -5.34
N GLU A 246 31.27 -21.02 -4.13
CA GLU A 246 32.03 -21.03 -2.88
C GLU A 246 32.89 -22.32 -2.75
N ASP A 247 32.31 -23.49 -3.05
CA ASP A 247 33.05 -24.77 -3.06
C ASP A 247 34.22 -24.76 -4.06
N GLU A 248 34.00 -24.27 -5.29
CA GLU A 248 35.06 -24.18 -6.31
C GLU A 248 36.12 -23.14 -5.95
N GLU A 249 35.76 -22.04 -5.29
CA GLU A 249 36.73 -21.06 -4.75
C GLU A 249 37.60 -21.69 -3.65
N GLU A 250 37.02 -22.52 -2.76
CA GLU A 250 37.77 -23.27 -1.75
C GLU A 250 38.74 -24.27 -2.40
N ILE A 251 38.26 -25.07 -3.36
CA ILE A 251 39.10 -26.03 -4.12
C ILE A 251 40.23 -25.29 -4.85
N ASN A 252 39.95 -24.15 -5.47
CA ASN A 252 40.96 -23.37 -6.17
C ASN A 252 42.01 -22.80 -5.20
N ALA A 253 41.59 -22.33 -4.02
CA ALA A 253 42.50 -21.91 -2.96
C ALA A 253 43.39 -23.07 -2.48
N GLU A 254 42.82 -24.27 -2.28
CA GLU A 254 43.58 -25.47 -1.93
C GLU A 254 44.59 -25.88 -3.02
N LEU A 255 44.16 -25.90 -4.28
CA LEU A 255 45.02 -26.22 -5.42
C LEU A 255 46.14 -25.20 -5.58
N THR A 256 45.84 -23.92 -5.38
CA THR A 256 46.85 -22.84 -5.40
C THR A 256 47.86 -23.03 -4.27
N ALA A 257 47.41 -23.41 -3.06
CA ALA A 257 48.30 -23.71 -1.94
C ALA A 257 49.17 -24.96 -2.20
N LYS A 258 48.59 -26.04 -2.74
CA LYS A 258 49.32 -27.25 -3.14
C LYS A 258 50.33 -26.97 -4.25
N LYS A 259 49.94 -26.19 -5.27
CA LYS A 259 50.81 -25.76 -6.36
C LYS A 259 52.02 -25.01 -5.81
N ARG A 260 51.81 -24.06 -4.89
CA ARG A 260 52.89 -23.31 -4.26
C ARG A 260 53.88 -24.22 -3.52
N LYS A 261 53.37 -25.20 -2.75
CA LYS A 261 54.24 -26.20 -2.09
C LYS A 261 55.06 -27.03 -3.09
N LEU A 262 54.44 -27.49 -4.17
CA LEU A 262 55.13 -28.26 -5.22
C LEU A 262 56.16 -27.40 -5.96
N GLU A 263 55.87 -26.12 -6.20
CA GLU A 263 56.82 -25.17 -6.78
C GLU A 263 58.02 -24.95 -5.86
N ASP A 264 57.78 -24.79 -4.54
CA ASP A 264 58.83 -24.68 -3.53
C ASP A 264 59.69 -25.96 -3.51
N GLU A 265 59.08 -27.15 -3.42
CA GLU A 265 59.78 -28.45 -3.45
C GLU A 265 60.58 -28.66 -4.75
N CYS A 266 60.02 -28.31 -5.92
CA CYS A 266 60.73 -28.40 -7.20
C CYS A 266 61.93 -27.45 -7.25
N SER A 267 61.82 -26.27 -6.63
CA SER A 267 62.92 -25.32 -6.55
C SER A 267 64.05 -25.81 -5.64
N GLU A 268 63.71 -26.46 -4.51
CA GLU A 268 64.67 -27.09 -3.62
C GLU A 268 65.38 -28.26 -4.31
N LEU A 269 64.63 -29.17 -4.95
CA LEU A 269 65.22 -30.29 -5.68
C LEU A 269 66.13 -29.84 -6.83
N LYS A 270 65.77 -28.77 -7.56
CA LYS A 270 66.66 -28.20 -8.59
C LYS A 270 67.97 -27.71 -7.97
N LYS A 271 67.90 -27.02 -6.83
CA LYS A 271 69.09 -26.55 -6.13
C LYS A 271 69.96 -27.72 -5.66
N ASP A 272 69.34 -28.76 -5.10
CA ASP A 272 70.06 -29.98 -4.70
C ASP A 272 70.71 -30.68 -5.89
N ILE A 273 70.05 -30.72 -7.06
CA ILE A 273 70.64 -31.24 -8.31
C ILE A 273 71.84 -30.39 -8.73
N ASP A 274 71.72 -29.07 -8.77
CA ASP A 274 72.82 -28.18 -9.13
C ASP A 274 74.02 -28.34 -8.17
N ASP A 275 73.77 -28.46 -6.86
CA ASP A 275 74.81 -28.71 -5.85
C ASP A 275 75.46 -30.10 -6.01
N LEU A 276 74.67 -31.12 -6.36
CA LEU A 276 75.14 -32.47 -6.66
C LEU A 276 75.96 -32.54 -7.95
N GLU A 277 75.57 -31.80 -8.99
CA GLU A 277 76.33 -31.69 -10.24
C GLU A 277 77.69 -31.01 -10.00
N LEU A 278 77.72 -29.95 -9.19
CA LEU A 278 78.97 -29.30 -8.78
C LEU A 278 79.87 -30.25 -7.99
N THR A 279 79.31 -31.04 -7.08
CA THR A 279 80.08 -32.06 -6.34
C THR A 279 80.55 -33.20 -7.23
N LEU A 280 79.72 -33.67 -8.17
CA LEU A 280 80.07 -34.69 -9.17
C LEU A 280 81.24 -34.19 -10.03
N ALA A 281 81.16 -32.98 -10.58
CA ALA A 281 82.23 -32.39 -11.38
C ALA A 281 83.55 -32.26 -10.59
N LYS A 282 83.46 -31.93 -9.29
CA LYS A 282 84.61 -31.91 -8.40
C LYS A 282 85.21 -33.30 -8.19
N VAL A 283 84.38 -34.31 -7.91
CA VAL A 283 84.80 -35.70 -7.72
C VAL A 283 85.36 -36.29 -9.02
N GLU A 284 84.78 -35.98 -10.18
CA GLU A 284 85.32 -36.37 -11.49
C GLU A 284 86.70 -35.76 -11.73
N LYS A 285 86.89 -34.47 -11.38
CA LYS A 285 88.20 -33.83 -11.49
C LYS A 285 89.24 -34.47 -10.56
N GLU A 286 88.85 -34.84 -9.34
CA GLU A 286 89.70 -35.58 -8.39
C GLU A 286 89.99 -37.02 -8.86
N LYS A 287 89.00 -37.69 -9.44
CA LYS A 287 89.12 -39.01 -10.08
C LYS A 287 90.10 -38.93 -11.25
N HIS A 288 89.96 -37.95 -12.13
CA HIS A 288 90.84 -37.82 -13.29
C HIS A 288 92.28 -37.49 -12.88
N ALA A 289 92.45 -36.72 -11.81
CA ALA A 289 93.76 -36.49 -11.20
C ALA A 289 94.37 -37.77 -10.61
N THR A 290 93.57 -38.64 -9.98
CA THR A 290 94.03 -39.94 -9.47
C THR A 290 94.28 -40.95 -10.59
N GLU A 291 93.44 -41.02 -11.63
CA GLU A 291 93.66 -41.84 -12.83
C GLU A 291 94.97 -41.46 -13.54
N ASN A 292 95.26 -40.17 -13.70
CA ASN A 292 96.52 -39.72 -14.27
C ASN A 292 97.72 -40.13 -13.41
N LYS A 293 97.60 -40.08 -12.08
CA LYS A 293 98.60 -40.61 -11.15
C LYS A 293 98.83 -42.10 -11.34
N VAL A 294 97.74 -42.88 -11.45
CA VAL A 294 97.81 -44.33 -11.67
C VAL A 294 98.45 -44.63 -13.02
N LYS A 295 98.08 -43.91 -14.08
CA LYS A 295 98.64 -44.09 -15.42
C LYS A 295 100.15 -43.83 -15.45
N ASN A 296 100.61 -42.74 -14.83
CA ASN A 296 102.05 -42.46 -14.70
C ASN A 296 102.79 -43.58 -13.94
N LEU A 297 102.22 -44.07 -12.83
CA LEU A 297 102.81 -45.19 -12.08
C LEU A 297 102.79 -46.50 -12.88
N THR A 298 101.79 -46.70 -13.75
CA THR A 298 101.70 -47.89 -14.61
C THR A 298 102.73 -47.83 -15.75
N GLU A 299 102.97 -46.65 -16.31
CA GLU A 299 104.02 -46.41 -17.31
C GLU A 299 105.42 -46.57 -16.70
N GLU A 300 105.64 -46.14 -15.45
CA GLU A 300 106.87 -46.42 -14.70
C GLU A 300 107.06 -47.92 -14.45
N MET A 301 105.99 -48.66 -14.11
CA MET A 301 106.04 -50.11 -13.98
C MET A 301 106.38 -50.81 -15.30
N ALA A 302 105.78 -50.41 -16.41
CA ALA A 302 106.09 -50.99 -17.73
C ALA A 302 107.55 -50.76 -18.15
N GLY A 303 108.11 -49.59 -17.83
CA GLY A 303 109.54 -49.31 -18.03
C GLY A 303 110.46 -50.18 -17.17
N LEU A 304 110.06 -50.48 -15.94
CA LEU A 304 110.78 -51.44 -15.07
C LEU A 304 110.70 -52.87 -15.63
N ASP A 305 109.55 -53.30 -16.16
CA ASP A 305 109.39 -54.62 -16.78
C ASP A 305 110.24 -54.79 -18.05
N GLU A 306 110.34 -53.77 -18.91
CA GLU A 306 111.25 -53.80 -20.08
C GLU A 306 112.73 -53.93 -19.67
N THR A 307 113.10 -53.33 -18.53
CA THR A 307 114.46 -53.42 -17.98
C THR A 307 114.75 -54.84 -17.48
N ILE A 308 113.76 -55.49 -16.85
CA ILE A 308 113.85 -56.90 -16.42
C ILE A 308 114.02 -57.84 -17.62
N VAL A 309 113.26 -57.63 -18.71
CA VAL A 309 113.37 -58.46 -19.92
C VAL A 309 114.76 -58.35 -20.57
N LYS A 310 115.35 -57.14 -20.62
CA LYS A 310 116.73 -56.94 -21.12
C LYS A 310 117.77 -57.70 -20.30
N LEU A 311 117.72 -57.58 -18.98
CA LEU A 311 118.64 -58.29 -18.07
C LEU A 311 118.48 -59.82 -18.18
N THR A 312 117.26 -60.31 -18.44
CA THR A 312 116.99 -61.74 -18.63
C THR A 312 117.57 -62.27 -19.95
N LYS A 313 117.57 -61.45 -21.03
CA LYS A 313 118.20 -61.79 -22.31
C LYS A 313 119.73 -61.83 -22.23
N GLU A 314 120.35 -60.89 -21.53
CA GLU A 314 121.80 -60.88 -21.31
C GLU A 314 122.28 -62.10 -20.50
N LYS A 315 121.49 -62.49 -19.49
CA LYS A 315 121.77 -63.70 -18.70
C LYS A 315 121.79 -64.99 -19.55
N LYS A 316 120.89 -65.09 -20.53
CA LYS A 316 120.77 -66.28 -21.39
C LYS A 316 121.93 -66.39 -22.39
N ALA A 317 122.34 -65.26 -22.98
CA ALA A 317 123.49 -65.20 -23.89
C ALA A 317 124.81 -65.59 -23.21
N LEU A 318 124.99 -65.23 -21.93
CA LEU A 318 126.14 -65.61 -21.11
C LEU A 318 126.18 -67.11 -20.78
N GLN A 319 125.02 -67.76 -20.63
CA GLN A 319 124.95 -69.21 -20.39
C GLN A 319 125.27 -70.04 -21.65
N GLU A 320 124.85 -69.57 -22.84
CA GLU A 320 125.14 -70.24 -24.11
C GLU A 320 126.63 -70.15 -24.50
N ALA A 321 127.29 -69.02 -24.22
CA ALA A 321 128.74 -68.87 -24.43
C ALA A 321 129.58 -69.78 -23.51
N HIS A 322 129.12 -70.02 -22.27
CA HIS A 322 129.80 -70.90 -21.33
C HIS A 322 129.77 -72.37 -21.78
N GLN A 323 128.63 -72.84 -22.31
CA GLN A 323 128.47 -74.22 -22.75
C GLN A 323 129.33 -74.54 -23.99
N GLN A 324 129.43 -73.60 -24.93
CA GLN A 324 130.28 -73.74 -26.13
C GLN A 324 131.78 -73.87 -25.78
N THR A 325 132.23 -73.20 -24.72
CA THR A 325 133.64 -73.24 -24.28
C THR A 325 133.99 -74.56 -23.56
N LEU A 326 132.99 -75.25 -22.99
CA LEU A 326 133.15 -76.56 -22.36
C LEU A 326 133.27 -77.69 -23.40
N ASP A 327 132.53 -77.61 -24.50
CA ASP A 327 132.54 -78.63 -25.56
C ASP A 327 133.85 -78.60 -26.38
N ASP A 328 134.46 -77.42 -26.59
CA ASP A 328 135.75 -77.28 -27.29
C ASP A 328 136.94 -77.78 -26.46
N LEU A 329 136.84 -77.77 -25.12
CA LEU A 329 137.89 -78.27 -24.22
C LEU A 329 137.92 -79.81 -24.17
N GLN A 330 136.75 -80.45 -24.25
CA GLN A 330 136.60 -81.91 -24.26
C GLN A 330 137.15 -82.54 -25.55
N ALA A 331 137.02 -81.83 -26.69
CA ALA A 331 137.48 -82.31 -28.00
C ALA A 331 139.01 -82.29 -28.17
N GLU A 332 139.72 -81.44 -27.42
CA GLU A 332 141.20 -81.39 -27.42
C GLU A 332 141.82 -82.35 -26.39
N GLU A 333 141.10 -82.73 -25.32
CA GLU A 333 141.56 -83.76 -24.37
C GLU A 333 141.54 -85.18 -24.98
N ASP A 334 140.59 -85.50 -25.88
CA ASP A 334 140.47 -86.83 -26.50
C ASP A 334 141.52 -87.10 -27.61
N LYS A 335 142.26 -86.09 -28.08
CA LYS A 335 143.35 -86.26 -29.07
C LYS A 335 144.71 -86.62 -28.46
N VAL A 336 144.88 -86.54 -27.13
CA VAL A 336 146.21 -86.65 -26.48
C VAL A 336 146.45 -88.00 -25.78
N ASN A 337 145.44 -88.84 -25.55
CA ASN A 337 145.56 -90.04 -24.69
C ASN A 337 145.60 -91.42 -25.40
N THR A 338 146.04 -91.54 -26.67
CA THR A 338 146.37 -92.85 -27.29
C THR A 338 147.65 -92.88 -28.17
N LEU A 339 148.65 -92.08 -27.81
CA LEU A 339 150.07 -92.49 -27.87
C LEU A 339 150.49 -92.95 -26.47
#